data_AF-A0A7S0F5M7-F1
#
_entry.id   AF-A0A7S0F5M7-F1
#
_cell.length_a   1.000
_cell.length_b   1.000
_cell.length_c   1.000
_cell.angle_alpha   90.00
_cell.angle_beta   90.00
_cell.angle_gamma   90.00
#
_symmetry.space_group_name_H-M   'P 1'
#
loop_
_entity.id
_entity.type
_entity.pdbx_description
1 polymer ?
#
loop_
_entity_poly.entity_id
_entity_poly.type
_entity_poly.pdbx_seq_one_letter_code
_entity_poly.pdbx_strand_id
1 'polypeptide(L)'
;GLGTSLKMMESRDKKMKTAVLEDRARKQMIHEHNRAEAIHNKDRLDLENSRFPKHLLLAVATRTYLMLKPSGRLTDGHCLIVPQQSVPSTLQCDEDTLDEIRNFKKCLLQTFHQMDMDCIFFETAMALDRMPHTSVECVPLVRDKSSNAPMYFKKAIMEVENEFESQNKALIDTRGVKKLATKIPKHMPFFSVEFGLQGGF
;
A
#
# COMPACT_ATOMS: atom_id res chain seq x y z
N GLY A 1 63.11 -11.90 -11.64
CA GLY A 1 62.46 -11.69 -12.94
C GLY A 1 61.00 -12.09 -12.98
N LEU A 2 60.56 -13.18 -12.34
CA LEU A 2 59.21 -13.73 -12.50
C LEU A 2 58.22 -13.35 -11.37
N GLY A 3 58.68 -13.32 -10.11
CA GLY A 3 57.81 -13.04 -8.95
C GLY A 3 57.28 -11.60 -8.85
N THR A 4 57.96 -10.62 -9.43
CA THR A 4 57.48 -9.22 -9.52
C THR A 4 56.42 -9.05 -10.60
N SER A 5 56.50 -9.82 -11.69
CA SER A 5 55.51 -9.79 -12.78
C SER A 5 54.18 -10.41 -12.35
N LEU A 6 54.22 -11.55 -11.63
CA LEU A 6 53.00 -12.17 -11.05
C LEU A 6 52.27 -11.23 -10.08
N LYS A 7 53.01 -10.58 -9.16
CA LYS A 7 52.42 -9.63 -8.20
C LYS A 7 51.77 -8.42 -8.89
N MET A 8 52.33 -7.95 -10.00
CA MET A 8 51.73 -6.86 -10.78
C MET A 8 50.47 -7.29 -11.53
N MET A 9 50.43 -8.52 -12.06
CA MET A 9 49.24 -9.09 -12.68
C MET A 9 48.10 -9.25 -11.67
N GLU A 10 48.37 -9.83 -10.50
CA GLU A 10 47.38 -9.99 -9.42
C GLU A 10 46.84 -8.63 -8.92
N SER A 11 47.69 -7.61 -8.82
CA SER A 11 47.28 -6.25 -8.45
C SER A 11 46.38 -5.59 -9.49
N ARG A 12 46.68 -5.80 -10.79
CA ARG A 12 45.86 -5.31 -11.90
C ARG A 12 44.50 -6.01 -11.96
N ASP A 13 44.46 -7.32 -11.77
CA ASP A 13 43.21 -8.08 -11.73
C ASP A 13 42.33 -7.67 -10.56
N LYS A 14 42.92 -7.39 -9.39
CA LYS A 14 42.19 -6.88 -8.23
C LYS A 14 41.59 -5.49 -8.51
N LYS A 15 42.37 -4.56 -9.08
CA LYS A 15 41.88 -3.22 -9.46
C LYS A 15 40.79 -3.28 -10.52
N MET A 16 40.94 -4.16 -11.52
CA MET A 16 39.93 -4.35 -12.57
C MET A 16 38.63 -4.91 -12.00
N LYS A 17 38.70 -5.92 -11.12
CA LYS A 17 37.52 -6.45 -10.42
C LYS A 17 36.82 -5.38 -9.58
N THR A 18 37.57 -4.54 -8.86
CA THR A 18 37.00 -3.41 -8.10
C THR A 18 36.31 -2.40 -9.02
N ALA A 19 36.96 -1.98 -10.11
CA ALA A 19 36.38 -1.04 -11.07
C ALA A 19 35.09 -1.57 -11.72
N VAL A 20 35.03 -2.87 -12.05
CA VAL A 20 33.82 -3.51 -12.59
C VAL A 20 32.69 -3.53 -11.56
N LEU A 21 32.99 -3.80 -10.28
CA LEU A 21 32.00 -3.75 -9.20
C LEU A 21 31.48 -2.32 -8.96
N GLU A 22 32.37 -1.33 -8.99
CA GLU A 22 32.00 0.10 -8.87
C GLU A 22 31.14 0.56 -10.05
N ASP A 23 31.48 0.20 -11.29
CA ASP A 23 30.67 0.51 -12.47
C ASP A 23 29.28 -0.16 -12.40
N ARG A 24 29.22 -1.42 -11.94
CA ARG A 24 27.96 -2.12 -11.75
C ARG A 24 27.10 -1.46 -10.68
N ALA A 25 27.68 -1.11 -9.53
CA ALA A 25 26.98 -0.40 -8.46
C ALA A 25 26.47 0.97 -8.94
N ARG A 26 27.30 1.71 -9.68
CA ARG A 26 26.92 2.99 -10.27
C ARG A 26 25.74 2.85 -11.23
N LYS A 27 25.79 1.88 -12.15
CA LYS A 27 24.68 1.60 -13.09
C LYS A 27 23.40 1.22 -12.36
N GLN A 28 23.50 0.42 -11.31
CA GLN A 28 22.35 0.04 -10.49
C GLN A 28 21.74 1.26 -9.77
N MET A 29 22.56 2.11 -9.16
CA MET A 29 22.07 3.34 -8.51
C MET A 29 21.38 4.28 -9.50
N ILE A 30 21.95 4.48 -10.70
CA ILE A 30 21.31 5.28 -11.75
C ILE A 30 19.97 4.67 -12.17
N HIS A 31 19.91 3.36 -12.33
CA HIS A 31 18.68 2.67 -12.71
C HIS A 31 17.59 2.79 -11.64
N GLU A 32 17.95 2.60 -10.36
CA GLU A 32 17.04 2.73 -9.22
C GLU A 32 16.55 4.18 -9.07
N HIS A 33 17.43 5.16 -9.24
CA HIS A 33 17.08 6.58 -9.21
C HIS A 33 16.08 6.93 -10.32
N ASN A 34 16.39 6.59 -11.58
CA ASN A 34 15.50 6.84 -12.72
C ASN A 34 14.13 6.17 -12.54
N ARG A 35 14.12 4.95 -11.96
CA ARG A 35 12.88 4.24 -11.65
C ARG A 35 12.07 4.95 -10.56
N ALA A 36 12.72 5.39 -9.48
CA ALA A 36 12.07 6.12 -8.39
C ALA A 36 11.49 7.45 -8.88
N GLU A 37 12.22 8.22 -9.69
CA GLU A 37 11.70 9.44 -10.31
C GLU A 37 10.50 9.15 -11.22
N ALA A 38 10.55 8.08 -12.02
CA ALA A 38 9.43 7.71 -12.89
C ALA A 38 8.16 7.32 -12.12
N ILE A 39 8.31 6.68 -10.96
CA ILE A 39 7.20 6.36 -10.04
C ILE A 39 6.67 7.66 -9.45
N HIS A 40 7.53 8.45 -8.79
CA HIS A 40 7.16 9.73 -8.18
C HIS A 40 6.42 10.61 -9.17
N ASN A 41 6.95 10.84 -10.37
CA ASN A 41 6.33 11.70 -11.40
C ASN A 41 4.91 11.29 -11.81
N LYS A 42 4.53 10.02 -11.66
CA LYS A 42 3.19 9.50 -11.99
C LYS A 42 2.28 9.42 -10.76
N ASP A 43 2.86 9.50 -9.57
CA ASP A 43 2.15 9.40 -8.31
C ASP A 43 1.29 10.64 -8.08
N ARG A 44 -0.02 10.43 -7.94
CA ARG A 44 -0.99 11.49 -7.65
C ARG A 44 -1.41 11.51 -6.18
N LEU A 45 -0.82 10.64 -5.36
CA LEU A 45 -1.02 10.51 -3.92
C LEU A 45 0.20 11.04 -3.13
N ASP A 46 1.32 11.29 -3.78
CA ASP A 46 2.44 11.97 -3.15
C ASP A 46 2.16 13.48 -2.98
N LEU A 47 2.16 13.97 -1.73
CA LEU A 47 1.89 15.38 -1.39
C LEU A 47 2.91 16.35 -1.99
N GLU A 48 4.14 15.89 -2.24
CA GLU A 48 5.21 16.70 -2.82
C GLU A 48 5.12 16.76 -4.35
N ASN A 49 4.34 15.86 -4.97
CA ASN A 49 4.18 15.85 -6.41
C ASN A 49 3.31 17.02 -6.89
N SER A 50 3.78 17.72 -7.92
CA SER A 50 3.05 18.83 -8.58
C SER A 50 1.65 18.48 -9.10
N ARG A 51 1.38 17.20 -9.41
CA ARG A 51 0.11 16.66 -9.92
C ARG A 51 -0.85 16.23 -8.80
N PHE A 52 -0.44 16.32 -7.53
CA PHE A 52 -1.29 16.05 -6.40
C PHE A 52 -2.51 16.98 -6.40
N PRO A 53 -3.75 16.46 -6.36
CA PRO A 53 -4.97 17.27 -6.42
C PRO A 53 -5.25 17.94 -5.07
N LYS A 54 -4.52 19.03 -4.76
CA LYS A 54 -4.56 19.76 -3.48
C LYS A 54 -5.96 20.12 -2.99
N HIS A 55 -6.89 20.42 -3.91
CA HIS A 55 -8.27 20.79 -3.59
C HIS A 55 -9.12 19.62 -3.04
N LEU A 56 -8.65 18.38 -3.11
CA LEU A 56 -9.31 17.20 -2.55
C LEU A 56 -8.81 16.84 -1.15
N LEU A 57 -7.77 17.51 -0.66
CA LEU A 57 -7.20 17.26 0.67
C LEU A 57 -8.16 17.74 1.75
N LEU A 58 -8.46 16.88 2.73
CA LEU A 58 -9.41 17.15 3.81
C LEU A 58 -8.71 17.38 5.16
N ALA A 59 -7.73 16.55 5.48
CA ALA A 59 -6.98 16.64 6.73
C ALA A 59 -5.58 16.04 6.58
N VAL A 60 -4.62 16.52 7.36
CA VAL A 60 -3.23 16.04 7.37
C VAL A 60 -2.85 15.71 8.80
N ALA A 61 -2.28 14.53 9.01
CA ALA A 61 -1.65 14.09 10.25
C ALA A 61 -0.12 14.08 10.09
N THR A 62 0.61 13.40 10.98
CA THR A 62 2.08 13.41 10.96
C THR A 62 2.64 12.53 9.84
N ARG A 63 2.08 11.34 9.64
CA ARG A 63 2.55 10.33 8.66
C ARG A 63 1.48 9.91 7.68
N THR A 64 0.27 10.43 7.81
CA THR A 64 -0.87 10.11 6.97
C THR A 64 -1.68 11.36 6.65
N TYR A 65 -2.57 11.26 5.69
CA TYR A 65 -3.53 12.31 5.38
C TYR A 65 -4.85 11.72 4.85
N LEU A 66 -5.90 12.52 4.87
CA LEU A 66 -7.23 12.19 4.38
C LEU A 66 -7.56 13.06 3.17
N MET A 67 -8.05 12.46 2.09
CA MET A 67 -8.48 13.18 0.88
C MET A 67 -9.74 12.56 0.27
N LEU A 68 -10.49 13.31 -0.54
CA LEU A 68 -11.55 12.74 -1.37
C LEU A 68 -10.96 11.91 -2.51
N LYS A 69 -11.63 10.82 -2.88
CA LYS A 69 -11.21 10.00 -4.03
C LYS A 69 -11.33 10.83 -5.33
N PRO A 70 -10.25 11.00 -6.12
CA PRO A 70 -10.27 11.87 -7.30
C PRO A 70 -11.20 11.41 -8.43
N SER A 71 -11.38 10.10 -8.60
CA SER A 71 -12.20 9.51 -9.67
C SER A 71 -12.72 8.14 -9.24
N GLY A 72 -13.83 7.68 -9.84
CA GLY A 72 -14.40 6.37 -9.52
C GLY A 72 -15.01 6.31 -8.12
N ARG A 73 -15.60 7.42 -7.65
CA ARG A 73 -16.34 7.45 -6.38
C ARG A 73 -17.56 6.54 -6.47
N LEU A 74 -17.68 5.65 -5.49
CA LEU A 74 -18.80 4.71 -5.35
C LEU A 74 -20.00 5.35 -4.67
N THR A 75 -19.75 6.24 -3.70
CA THR A 75 -20.76 6.95 -2.92
C THR A 75 -20.28 8.37 -2.61
N ASP A 76 -21.22 9.25 -2.24
CA ASP A 76 -20.88 10.56 -1.71
C ASP A 76 -20.14 10.42 -0.40
N GLY A 77 -19.06 11.19 -0.22
CA GLY A 77 -18.17 11.06 0.94
C GLY A 77 -17.10 9.97 0.81
N HIS A 78 -17.00 9.28 -0.33
CA HIS A 78 -15.91 8.34 -0.58
C HIS A 78 -14.54 9.07 -0.55
N CYS A 79 -13.73 8.72 0.45
CA CYS A 79 -12.42 9.27 0.72
C CYS A 79 -11.32 8.20 0.85
N LEU A 80 -10.08 8.65 0.85
CA LEU A 80 -8.86 7.87 0.94
C LEU A 80 -8.07 8.30 2.18
N ILE A 81 -7.62 7.33 2.97
CA ILE A 81 -6.61 7.52 4.00
C ILE A 81 -5.28 7.06 3.39
N VAL A 82 -4.31 7.95 3.30
CA VAL A 82 -3.09 7.71 2.53
C VAL A 82 -1.87 7.94 3.44
N PRO A 83 -0.93 6.98 3.53
CA PRO A 83 0.38 7.22 4.13
C PRO A 83 1.13 8.31 3.36
N GLN A 84 1.81 9.23 4.03
CA GLN A 84 2.66 10.22 3.35
C GLN A 84 3.85 9.55 2.66
N GLN A 85 4.43 8.52 3.28
CA GLN A 85 5.47 7.72 2.65
C GLN A 85 4.87 6.87 1.51
N SER A 86 5.45 6.96 0.31
CA SER A 86 5.06 6.11 -0.82
C SER A 86 5.48 4.66 -0.59
N VAL A 87 4.54 3.86 -0.06
CA VAL A 87 4.71 2.44 0.21
C VAL A 87 3.67 1.60 -0.57
N PRO A 88 4.04 0.40 -1.07
CA PRO A 88 3.15 -0.45 -1.90
C PRO A 88 1.90 -0.99 -1.22
N SER A 89 1.92 -1.13 0.10
CA SER A 89 0.82 -1.67 0.88
C SER A 89 0.90 -1.22 2.34
N THR A 90 -0.22 -1.25 3.05
CA THR A 90 -0.22 -0.96 4.49
C THR A 90 0.58 -1.97 5.30
N LEU A 91 0.86 -3.17 4.75
CA LEU A 91 1.74 -4.17 5.37
C LEU A 91 3.19 -3.70 5.48
N GLN A 92 3.57 -2.67 4.73
CA GLN A 92 4.90 -2.07 4.74
C GLN A 92 4.98 -0.80 5.60
N CYS A 93 3.84 -0.31 6.10
CA CYS A 93 3.80 0.82 7.04
C CYS A 93 4.42 0.44 8.38
N ASP A 94 4.99 1.45 9.06
CA ASP A 94 5.38 1.36 10.46
C ASP A 94 4.16 1.45 11.40
N GLU A 95 4.38 1.19 12.69
CA GLU A 95 3.30 1.14 13.69
C GLU A 95 2.60 2.49 13.86
N ASP A 96 3.36 3.58 13.89
CA ASP A 96 2.80 4.93 14.05
C ASP A 96 1.88 5.30 12.88
N THR A 97 2.28 4.95 11.65
CA THR A 97 1.47 5.16 10.44
C THR A 97 0.19 4.34 10.51
N LEU A 98 0.26 3.07 10.95
CA LEU A 98 -0.92 2.21 11.12
C LEU A 98 -1.87 2.75 12.22
N ASP A 99 -1.32 3.31 13.29
CA ASP A 99 -2.11 3.93 14.35
C ASP A 99 -2.82 5.20 13.88
N GLU A 100 -2.16 6.03 13.07
CA GLU A 100 -2.82 7.19 12.44
C GLU A 100 -3.92 6.76 11.46
N ILE A 101 -3.69 5.74 10.63
CA ILE A 101 -4.73 5.16 9.76
C ILE A 101 -5.93 4.74 10.62
N ARG A 102 -5.70 4.00 11.70
CA ARG A 102 -6.75 3.56 12.62
C ARG A 102 -7.50 4.74 13.25
N ASN A 103 -6.81 5.83 13.57
CA ASN A 103 -7.43 7.03 14.13
C ASN A 103 -8.31 7.75 13.10
N PHE A 104 -7.87 7.87 11.85
CA PHE A 104 -8.74 8.36 10.77
C PHE A 104 -10.00 7.50 10.60
N LYS A 105 -9.87 6.16 10.60
CA LYS A 105 -11.03 5.25 10.54
C LYS A 105 -12.03 5.52 11.67
N LYS A 106 -11.56 5.70 12.91
CA LYS A 106 -12.42 6.03 14.06
C LYS A 106 -13.19 7.35 13.85
N CYS A 107 -12.49 8.40 13.42
CA CYS A 107 -13.11 9.70 13.19
C CYS A 107 -14.14 9.66 12.06
N LEU A 108 -13.84 8.95 10.97
CA LEU A 108 -14.76 8.76 9.85
C LEU A 108 -16.02 8.01 10.30
N LEU A 109 -15.87 6.90 11.03
CA LEU A 109 -17.01 6.17 11.59
C LEU A 109 -17.87 7.04 12.49
N GLN A 110 -17.27 7.84 13.38
CA GLN A 110 -18.02 8.77 14.23
C GLN A 110 -18.77 9.83 13.40
N THR A 111 -18.12 10.36 12.36
CA THR A 111 -18.69 11.38 11.48
C THR A 111 -19.89 10.83 10.71
N PHE A 112 -19.73 9.69 10.05
CA PHE A 112 -20.80 9.08 9.25
C PHE A 112 -21.90 8.50 10.14
N HIS A 113 -21.59 8.07 11.37
CA HIS A 113 -22.60 7.64 12.32
C HIS A 113 -23.58 8.76 12.69
N GLN A 114 -23.11 10.02 12.81
CA GLN A 114 -23.98 11.18 13.05
C GLN A 114 -24.94 11.47 11.87
N MET A 115 -24.65 10.91 10.70
CA MET A 115 -25.48 11.00 9.49
C MET A 115 -26.31 9.73 9.26
N ASP A 116 -26.45 8.87 10.27
CA ASP A 116 -27.09 7.54 10.20
C ASP A 116 -26.53 6.63 9.09
N MET A 117 -25.22 6.75 8.86
CA MET A 117 -24.45 5.91 7.94
C MET A 117 -23.41 5.08 8.68
N ASP A 118 -22.84 4.12 7.95
CA ASP A 118 -21.71 3.29 8.38
C ASP A 118 -20.58 3.42 7.33
N CYS A 119 -19.44 2.75 7.55
CA CYS A 119 -18.31 2.76 6.62
C CYS A 119 -17.77 1.35 6.37
N ILE A 120 -17.44 1.10 5.10
CA ILE A 120 -16.57 0.00 4.71
C ILE A 120 -15.19 0.59 4.42
N PHE A 121 -14.15 -0.02 4.99
CA PHE A 121 -12.78 0.31 4.66
C PHE A 121 -12.17 -0.82 3.85
N PHE A 122 -11.42 -0.52 2.78
CA PHE A 122 -10.70 -1.57 2.07
C PHE A 122 -9.38 -1.08 1.48
N GLU A 123 -8.49 -2.02 1.21
CA GLU A 123 -7.25 -1.82 0.49
C GLU A 123 -7.14 -2.87 -0.62
N THR A 124 -6.71 -2.43 -1.80
CA THR A 124 -6.38 -3.31 -2.92
C THR A 124 -4.90 -3.15 -3.23
N ALA A 125 -4.09 -4.10 -2.77
CA ALA A 125 -2.64 -4.10 -2.92
C ALA A 125 -2.24 -5.05 -4.05
N MET A 126 -2.03 -4.52 -5.25
CA MET A 126 -1.74 -5.29 -6.47
C MET A 126 -0.50 -4.74 -7.17
N ALA A 127 0.16 -5.56 -8.01
CA ALA A 127 1.35 -5.17 -8.77
C ALA A 127 2.43 -4.48 -7.90
N LEU A 128 2.72 -5.06 -6.74
CA LEU A 128 3.62 -4.49 -5.72
C LEU A 128 5.05 -4.27 -6.23
N ASP A 129 5.45 -5.03 -7.25
CA ASP A 129 6.70 -4.84 -8.00
C ASP A 129 6.77 -3.47 -8.69
N ARG A 130 5.63 -2.85 -9.01
CA ARG A 130 5.56 -1.51 -9.61
C ARG A 130 5.62 -0.39 -8.58
N MET A 131 5.69 -0.73 -7.29
CA MET A 131 5.71 0.22 -6.18
C MET A 131 4.57 1.25 -6.25
N PRO A 132 3.29 0.81 -6.33
CA PRO A 132 2.17 1.75 -6.25
C PRO A 132 2.18 2.48 -4.90
N HIS A 133 1.58 3.67 -4.82
CA HIS A 133 1.32 4.30 -3.52
C HIS A 133 0.02 3.75 -2.96
N THR A 134 0.09 3.05 -1.83
CA THR A 134 -1.11 2.48 -1.19
C THR A 134 -2.04 3.56 -0.63
N SER A 135 -3.32 3.22 -0.53
CA SER A 135 -4.32 3.97 0.20
C SER A 135 -5.38 3.03 0.76
N VAL A 136 -5.94 3.38 1.91
CA VAL A 136 -7.15 2.73 2.45
C VAL A 136 -8.35 3.53 2.00
N GLU A 137 -9.24 2.92 1.23
CA GLU A 137 -10.49 3.52 0.80
C GLU A 137 -11.52 3.47 1.93
N CYS A 138 -12.29 4.54 2.09
CA CYS A 138 -13.43 4.62 3.00
C CYS A 138 -14.68 4.91 2.17
N VAL A 139 -15.62 3.97 2.17
CA VAL A 139 -16.88 4.05 1.45
C VAL A 139 -18.03 4.12 2.45
N PRO A 140 -18.66 5.31 2.62
CA PRO A 140 -19.85 5.41 3.44
C PRO A 140 -21.05 4.75 2.76
N LEU A 141 -21.92 4.18 3.57
CA LEU A 141 -23.13 3.49 3.14
C LEU A 141 -24.24 3.59 4.19
N VAL A 142 -25.49 3.57 3.73
CA VAL A 142 -26.66 3.55 4.61
C VAL A 142 -26.66 2.28 5.48
N ARG A 143 -27.06 2.42 6.75
CA ARG A 143 -26.96 1.35 7.76
C ARG A 143 -27.71 0.06 7.40
N ASP A 144 -28.88 0.18 6.77
CA ASP A 144 -29.64 -0.99 6.31
C ASP A 144 -28.81 -1.88 5.37
N LYS A 145 -27.96 -1.28 4.54
CA LYS A 145 -27.05 -2.00 3.64
C LYS A 145 -25.77 -2.47 4.34
N SER A 146 -25.31 -1.79 5.40
CA SER A 146 -24.07 -2.16 6.08
C SER A 146 -24.16 -3.50 6.80
N SER A 147 -25.31 -3.81 7.40
CA SER A 147 -25.55 -5.09 8.08
C SER A 147 -25.33 -6.32 7.18
N ASN A 148 -25.64 -6.21 5.89
CA ASN A 148 -25.49 -7.29 4.92
C ASN A 148 -24.14 -7.30 4.20
N ALA A 149 -23.35 -6.22 4.31
CA ALA A 149 -22.09 -6.08 3.58
C ALA A 149 -21.11 -7.24 3.83
N PRO A 150 -20.87 -7.71 5.06
CA PRO A 150 -19.98 -8.86 5.29
C PRO A 150 -20.40 -10.12 4.52
N MET A 151 -21.70 -10.38 4.41
CA MET A 151 -22.23 -11.52 3.68
C MET A 151 -21.97 -11.40 2.17
N TYR A 152 -22.19 -10.22 1.59
CA TYR A 152 -21.94 -9.97 0.17
C TYR A 152 -20.45 -10.12 -0.18
N PHE A 153 -19.55 -9.51 0.60
CA PHE A 153 -18.11 -9.64 0.36
C PHE A 153 -17.62 -11.07 0.54
N LYS A 154 -18.07 -11.76 1.60
CA LYS A 154 -17.72 -13.17 1.81
C LYS A 154 -18.13 -14.03 0.62
N LYS A 155 -19.36 -13.86 0.14
CA LYS A 155 -19.87 -14.61 -1.03
C LYS A 155 -19.03 -14.31 -2.27
N ALA A 156 -18.80 -13.03 -2.59
CA ALA A 156 -18.02 -12.63 -3.76
C ALA A 156 -16.57 -13.14 -3.73
N ILE A 157 -15.90 -13.08 -2.58
CA ILE A 157 -14.52 -13.61 -2.42
C ILE A 157 -14.49 -15.12 -2.64
N MET A 158 -15.46 -15.85 -2.07
CA MET A 158 -15.55 -17.31 -2.24
C MET A 158 -15.94 -17.73 -3.67
N GLU A 159 -16.73 -16.91 -4.40
CA GLU A 159 -17.05 -17.17 -5.81
C GLU A 159 -15.80 -17.04 -6.69
N VAL A 160 -15.01 -15.99 -6.48
CA VAL A 160 -13.72 -15.79 -7.17
C VAL A 160 -12.75 -16.94 -6.86
N GLU A 161 -12.71 -17.44 -5.63
CA GLU A 161 -11.87 -18.60 -5.27
C GLU A 161 -12.19 -19.86 -6.09
N ASN A 162 -13.47 -20.12 -6.37
CA ASN A 162 -13.85 -21.30 -7.17
C ASN A 162 -13.45 -21.16 -8.65
N GLU A 163 -13.28 -19.94 -9.15
CA GLU A 163 -12.92 -19.66 -10.54
C GLU A 163 -11.40 -19.72 -10.78
N PHE A 164 -10.59 -19.44 -9.76
CA PHE A 164 -9.13 -19.50 -9.83
C PHE A 164 -8.63 -20.63 -8.92
N GLU A 165 -8.10 -21.73 -9.50
CA GLU A 165 -7.42 -22.80 -8.75
C GLU A 165 -6.21 -22.24 -7.97
N SER A 166 -6.48 -21.64 -6.81
CA SER A 166 -5.48 -20.99 -5.98
C SER A 166 -5.02 -21.95 -4.89
N GLN A 167 -3.71 -22.02 -4.67
CA GLN A 167 -3.12 -22.89 -3.64
C GLN A 167 -3.29 -22.35 -2.20
N ASN A 168 -3.77 -21.12 -2.04
CA ASN A 168 -3.98 -20.45 -0.76
C ASN A 168 -5.48 -20.38 -0.45
N LYS A 169 -5.87 -20.44 0.83
CA LYS A 169 -7.25 -20.12 1.23
C LYS A 169 -7.56 -18.68 0.84
N ALA A 170 -8.53 -18.46 -0.05
CA ALA A 170 -8.80 -17.12 -0.57
C ALA A 170 -9.44 -16.19 0.47
N LEU A 171 -10.22 -16.75 1.39
CA LEU A 171 -10.89 -16.00 2.46
C LEU A 171 -10.15 -16.16 3.79
N ILE A 172 -9.58 -15.06 4.29
CA ILE A 172 -8.93 -15.00 5.60
C ILE A 172 -9.82 -14.17 6.52
N ASP A 173 -10.25 -14.70 7.66
CA ASP A 173 -10.95 -13.88 8.65
C ASP A 173 -9.95 -13.00 9.41
N THR A 174 -10.09 -11.69 9.28
CA THR A 174 -9.22 -10.70 9.93
C THR A 174 -9.81 -10.13 11.22
N ARG A 175 -10.97 -10.65 11.67
CA ARG A 175 -11.58 -10.18 12.92
C ARG A 175 -10.72 -10.51 14.14
N GLY A 176 -10.50 -9.51 14.99
CA GLY A 176 -9.60 -9.62 16.14
C GLY A 176 -8.11 -9.67 15.79
N VAL A 177 -7.75 -9.57 14.51
CA VAL A 177 -6.35 -9.46 14.08
C VAL A 177 -5.88 -8.03 14.29
N LYS A 178 -4.84 -7.86 15.11
CA LYS A 178 -4.25 -6.53 15.38
C LYS A 178 -3.40 -6.01 14.22
N LYS A 179 -2.68 -6.90 13.54
CA LYS A 179 -1.75 -6.57 12.45
C LYS A 179 -1.96 -7.51 11.28
N LEU A 180 -2.39 -7.00 10.14
CA LEU A 180 -2.66 -7.81 8.95
C LEU A 180 -1.40 -8.56 8.45
N ALA A 181 -0.22 -7.99 8.70
CA ALA A 181 1.08 -8.61 8.40
C ALA A 181 1.34 -9.94 9.13
N THR A 182 0.53 -10.29 10.15
CA THR A 182 0.56 -11.62 10.79
C THR A 182 -0.16 -12.70 10.01
N LYS A 183 -1.00 -12.31 9.05
CA LYS A 183 -1.80 -13.20 8.19
C LYS A 183 -1.34 -13.17 6.74
N ILE A 184 -0.82 -12.04 6.27
CA ILE A 184 -0.47 -11.81 4.87
C ILE A 184 1.03 -11.42 4.77
N PRO A 185 1.84 -12.13 3.96
CA PRO A 185 3.22 -11.73 3.68
C PRO A 185 3.29 -10.37 2.97
N LYS A 186 4.29 -9.53 3.32
CA LYS A 186 4.43 -8.15 2.82
C LYS A 186 4.54 -7.97 1.30
N HIS A 187 4.96 -9.01 0.58
CA HIS A 187 5.18 -8.96 -0.88
C HIS A 187 4.14 -9.74 -1.67
N MET A 188 3.08 -10.20 -1.01
CA MET A 188 1.98 -10.90 -1.64
C MET A 188 0.88 -9.90 -2.00
N PRO A 189 0.35 -9.91 -3.24
CA PRO A 189 -0.84 -9.15 -3.56
C PRO A 189 -2.03 -9.59 -2.71
N PHE A 190 -2.86 -8.64 -2.29
CA PHE A 190 -4.05 -8.93 -1.49
C PHE A 190 -5.14 -7.87 -1.70
N PHE A 191 -6.36 -8.28 -1.37
CA PHE A 191 -7.48 -7.39 -1.11
C PHE A 191 -7.90 -7.61 0.34
N SER A 192 -8.07 -6.54 1.10
CA SER A 192 -8.59 -6.63 2.47
C SER A 192 -9.73 -5.65 2.67
N VAL A 193 -10.78 -6.08 3.37
CA VAL A 193 -11.97 -5.29 3.68
C VAL A 193 -12.30 -5.37 5.17
N GLU A 194 -12.61 -4.23 5.77
CA GLU A 194 -13.01 -4.08 7.15
C GLU A 194 -14.40 -3.45 7.24
N PHE A 195 -15.23 -3.99 8.13
CA PHE A 195 -16.56 -3.48 8.44
C PHE A 195 -16.48 -2.83 9.82
N GLY A 196 -16.45 -1.50 9.87
CA GLY A 196 -16.15 -0.77 11.11
C GLY A 196 -14.69 -0.87 11.54
N LEU A 197 -14.43 -1.27 12.80
CA LEU A 197 -13.06 -1.39 13.39
C LEU A 197 -12.71 -2.80 13.85
N GLN A 198 -13.65 -3.75 13.68
CA GLN A 198 -13.52 -5.10 14.22
C GLN A 198 -12.78 -6.05 13.28
N GLY A 199 -12.41 -5.60 12.08
CA GLY A 199 -11.83 -6.40 11.01
C GLY A 199 -12.88 -6.82 9.97
N GLY A 200 -12.52 -7.78 9.13
CA GLY A 200 -13.39 -8.33 8.10
C GLY A 200 -12.71 -9.51 7.40
N PHE A 201 -12.33 -9.32 6.14
CA PHE A 201 -11.70 -10.35 5.31
C PHE A 201 -10.40 -9.85 4.65
#